data_AF-A0A535NZP1-F1
#
_entry.id   AF-A0A535NZP1-F1
#
_cell.length_a   1.000
_cell.length_b   1.000
_cell.length_c   1.000
_cell.angle_alpha   90.00
_cell.angle_beta   90.00
_cell.angle_gamma   90.00
#
_symmetry.space_group_name_H-M   'P 1'
#
loop_
_entity.id
_entity.type
_entity.pdbx_description
1 polymer ?
#
loop_
_entity_poly.entity_id
_entity_poly.type
_entity_poly.pdbx_seq_one_letter_code
_entity_poly.pdbx_strand_id
1 'polypeptide(L)'
;MDSIEERLLTVCNDRDHGSHWIVREAISILYDLATEKTSSPEESMQRLYDAAQKLVRAHSAMAALAGATKRILDTPGGLSEKAASAARLLEEVDSATEHIAEYACPVLQGTLMTHSLSGTVLDVLVACKAQIERVIVLEGRPRYEGRTLAQLLVKQGKLEVTLIT
;
A
#
# COMPACT_ATOMS: atom_id res chain seq x y z
N MET A 1 11.30 4.66 18.40
CA MET A 1 11.29 4.70 16.94
C MET A 1 12.03 3.48 16.50
N ASP A 2 11.39 2.61 15.72
CA ASP A 2 12.06 1.43 15.16
C ASP A 2 13.10 1.92 14.15
N SER A 3 14.23 1.22 14.09
CA SER A 3 15.28 1.50 13.12
C SER A 3 14.79 1.29 11.68
N ILE A 4 15.45 1.92 10.71
CA ILE A 4 15.15 1.71 9.29
C ILE A 4 15.31 0.22 8.93
N GLU A 5 16.31 -0.45 9.49
CA GLU A 5 16.56 -1.87 9.30
C GLU A 5 15.41 -2.75 9.83
N GLU A 6 14.87 -2.44 11.02
CA GLU A 6 13.70 -3.16 11.57
C GLU A 6 12.46 -2.97 10.70
N ARG A 7 12.19 -1.74 10.25
CA ARG A 7 11.08 -1.46 9.34
C ARG A 7 11.22 -2.19 8.01
N LEU A 8 12.43 -2.22 7.45
CA LEU A 8 12.72 -2.98 6.24
C LEU A 8 12.45 -4.47 6.43
N LEU A 9 12.85 -5.06 7.56
CA LEU A 9 12.59 -6.47 7.87
C LEU A 9 11.10 -6.73 8.07
N THR A 10 10.38 -5.83 8.74
CA THR A 10 8.92 -5.90 8.90
C THR A 10 8.25 -5.95 7.53
N VAL A 11 8.55 -5.00 6.63
CA VAL A 11 7.96 -4.97 5.29
C VAL A 11 8.35 -6.22 4.49
N CYS A 12 9.61 -6.66 4.51
CA CYS A 12 10.04 -7.85 3.77
C CYS A 12 9.34 -9.14 4.22
N ASN A 13 9.05 -9.27 5.52
CA ASN A 13 8.41 -10.46 6.09
C ASN A 13 6.89 -10.33 6.18
N ASP A 14 6.33 -9.16 5.87
CA ASP A 14 4.91 -8.91 5.98
C ASP A 14 4.12 -9.83 5.06
N ARG A 15 3.10 -10.48 5.65
CA ARG A 15 2.10 -11.20 4.89
C ARG A 15 0.72 -10.64 5.14
N ASP A 16 0.50 -9.88 6.20
CA ASP A 16 -0.84 -9.59 6.70
C ASP A 16 -1.44 -8.32 6.09
N HIS A 17 -0.61 -7.48 5.49
CA HIS A 17 -1.03 -6.24 4.88
C HIS A 17 -1.13 -6.35 3.35
N GLY A 18 -2.02 -5.52 2.79
CA GLY A 18 -2.20 -5.41 1.35
C GLY A 18 -1.11 -4.60 0.65
N SER A 19 -1.13 -4.63 -0.68
CA SER A 19 -0.14 -3.97 -1.53
C SER A 19 0.01 -2.48 -1.26
N HIS A 20 -1.10 -1.77 -0.98
CA HIS A 20 -1.07 -0.33 -0.70
C HIS A 20 -0.17 0.00 0.50
N TRP A 21 -0.32 -0.74 1.62
CA TRP A 21 0.49 -0.54 2.81
C TRP A 21 1.97 -0.89 2.55
N ILE A 22 2.23 -2.04 1.90
CA ILE A 22 3.61 -2.49 1.59
C ILE A 22 4.33 -1.47 0.72
N VAL A 23 3.67 -0.97 -0.32
CA VAL A 23 4.24 0.01 -1.25
C VAL A 23 4.50 1.33 -0.53
N ARG A 24 3.54 1.83 0.25
CA ARG A 24 3.68 3.08 1.01
C ARG A 24 4.85 3.01 1.99
N GLU A 25 4.95 1.95 2.79
CA GLU A 25 6.04 1.78 3.74
C GLU A 25 7.39 1.60 3.05
N ALA A 26 7.45 0.87 1.94
CA ALA A 26 8.65 0.76 1.13
C ALA A 26 9.14 2.14 0.62
N ILE A 27 8.24 2.98 0.10
CA ILE A 27 8.59 4.33 -0.34
C ILE A 27 9.08 5.17 0.84
N SER A 28 8.43 5.08 2.00
CA SER A 28 8.85 5.79 3.22
C SER A 28 10.25 5.38 3.67
N ILE A 29 10.56 4.07 3.67
CA ILE A 29 11.91 3.57 3.98
C ILE A 29 12.95 4.12 3.00
N LEU A 30 12.64 4.16 1.70
CA LEU A 30 13.54 4.69 0.68
C LEU A 30 13.72 6.21 0.82
N TYR A 31 12.67 6.95 1.20
CA TYR A 31 12.76 8.36 1.53
C TYR A 31 13.70 8.61 2.72
N ASP A 32 13.54 7.85 3.80
CA ASP A 32 14.35 7.99 5.00
C ASP A 32 15.82 7.66 4.72
N LEU A 33 16.10 6.59 3.97
CA LEU A 33 17.47 6.24 3.53
C LEU A 33 18.10 7.31 2.63
N ALA A 34 17.31 7.94 1.77
CA ALA A 34 17.78 9.01 0.89
C ALA A 34 18.01 10.35 1.63
N THR A 35 17.41 10.54 2.80
CA THR A 35 17.54 11.76 3.61
C THR A 35 18.48 11.60 4.81
N GLU A 36 18.79 10.37 5.21
CA GLU A 36 19.72 10.07 6.30
C GLU A 36 21.13 10.63 6.00
N LYS A 37 21.63 11.45 6.93
CA LYS A 37 22.97 12.03 6.83
C LYS A 37 23.99 10.98 7.27
N THR A 38 24.62 10.33 6.31
CA THR A 38 25.79 9.48 6.54
C THR A 38 27.09 10.23 6.23
N SER A 39 28.22 9.61 6.55
CA SER A 39 29.55 10.18 6.29
C SER A 39 29.94 10.14 4.81
N SER A 40 29.29 9.32 3.97
CA SER A 40 29.61 9.17 2.55
C SER A 40 28.34 9.08 1.67
N PRO A 41 28.17 9.98 0.67
CA PRO A 41 27.06 9.90 -0.29
C PRO A 41 27.01 8.58 -1.06
N GLU A 42 28.16 7.97 -1.34
CA GLU A 42 28.25 6.69 -2.07
C GLU A 42 27.72 5.53 -1.23
N GLU A 43 28.04 5.49 0.06
CA GLU A 43 27.54 4.49 1.00
C GLU A 43 26.02 4.60 1.19
N SER A 44 25.50 5.82 1.33
CA SER A 44 24.05 6.07 1.38
C SER A 44 23.35 5.61 0.09
N MET A 45 23.94 5.90 -1.07
CA MET A 45 23.39 5.45 -2.34
C MET A 45 23.36 3.93 -2.43
N GLN A 46 24.44 3.25 -2.03
CA GLN A 46 24.48 1.78 -2.01
C GLN A 46 23.43 1.19 -1.06
N ARG A 47 23.29 1.73 0.17
CA ARG A 47 22.26 1.30 1.13
C ARG A 47 20.84 1.45 0.55
N LEU A 48 20.57 2.55 -0.16
CA LEU A 48 19.30 2.78 -0.84
C LEU A 48 19.02 1.71 -1.90
N TYR A 49 19.99 1.41 -2.76
CA TYR A 49 19.87 0.37 -3.78
C TYR A 49 19.66 -1.03 -3.17
N ASP A 50 20.44 -1.36 -2.13
CA ASP A 50 20.34 -2.66 -1.45
C ASP A 50 18.97 -2.84 -0.79
N ALA A 51 18.45 -1.80 -0.13
CA ALA A 51 17.13 -1.83 0.47
C ALA A 51 16.03 -2.02 -0.58
N ALA A 52 16.08 -1.26 -1.67
CA ALA A 52 15.12 -1.40 -2.77
C ALA A 52 15.15 -2.80 -3.39
N GLN A 53 16.33 -3.39 -3.60
CA GLN A 53 16.45 -4.75 -4.10
C GLN A 53 15.87 -5.78 -3.12
N LYS A 54 16.12 -5.63 -1.81
CA LYS A 54 15.55 -6.51 -0.78
C LYS A 54 14.02 -6.46 -0.79
N LEU A 55 13.44 -5.26 -0.82
CA LEU A 55 11.99 -5.04 -0.88
C LEU A 55 11.36 -5.73 -2.10
N VAL A 56 11.92 -5.49 -3.29
CA VAL A 56 11.39 -6.07 -4.54
C VAL A 56 11.54 -7.59 -4.56
N ARG A 57 12.63 -8.14 -4.04
CA ARG A 57 12.82 -9.60 -3.98
C ARG A 57 11.86 -10.26 -3.00
N ALA A 58 11.59 -9.64 -1.85
CA ALA A 58 10.65 -10.16 -0.86
C ALA A 58 9.21 -10.24 -1.40
N HIS A 59 8.82 -9.27 -2.23
CA HIS A 59 7.49 -9.15 -2.82
C HIS A 59 7.51 -9.21 -4.36
N SER A 60 8.19 -10.22 -4.92
CA SER A 60 8.46 -10.30 -6.36
C SER A 60 7.21 -10.34 -7.25
N ALA A 61 6.06 -10.76 -6.71
CA ALA A 61 4.78 -10.78 -7.41
C ALA A 61 4.08 -9.40 -7.44
N MET A 62 4.61 -8.40 -6.73
CA MET A 62 3.97 -7.10 -6.54
C MET A 62 4.54 -6.04 -7.50
N ALA A 63 3.98 -5.95 -8.70
CA ALA A 63 4.43 -5.02 -9.72
C ALA A 63 4.41 -3.54 -9.27
N ALA A 64 3.43 -3.16 -8.44
CA ALA A 64 3.33 -1.81 -7.89
C ALA A 64 4.58 -1.42 -7.07
N LEU A 65 5.12 -2.37 -6.29
CA LEU A 65 6.35 -2.15 -5.53
C LEU A 65 7.54 -1.97 -6.46
N ALA A 66 7.73 -2.88 -7.42
CA ALA A 66 8.82 -2.79 -8.40
C ALA A 66 8.78 -1.47 -9.20
N GLY A 67 7.58 -1.03 -9.59
CA GLY A 67 7.37 0.24 -10.27
C GLY A 67 7.73 1.44 -9.39
N ALA A 68 7.27 1.46 -8.14
CA ALA A 68 7.58 2.53 -7.18
C ALA A 68 9.09 2.62 -6.90
N THR A 69 9.75 1.51 -6.60
CA THR A 69 11.20 1.48 -6.35
C THR A 69 11.98 1.95 -7.58
N LYS A 70 11.59 1.48 -8.78
CA LYS A 70 12.25 1.88 -10.03
C LYS A 70 12.10 3.38 -10.29
N ARG A 71 10.91 3.95 -10.10
CA ARG A 71 10.66 5.40 -10.29
C ARG A 71 11.58 6.25 -9.41
N ILE A 72 11.82 5.82 -8.17
CA ILE A 72 12.74 6.51 -7.24
C ILE A 72 14.20 6.32 -7.67
N LEU A 73 14.63 5.08 -7.92
CA LEU A 73 16.02 4.77 -8.26
C LEU A 73 16.46 5.31 -9.63
N ASP A 74 15.56 5.37 -10.61
CA ASP A 74 15.85 5.89 -11.95
C ASP A 74 15.75 7.43 -11.99
N THR A 75 15.34 8.09 -10.90
CA THR A 75 15.34 9.55 -10.83
C THR A 75 16.76 10.09 -11.03
N PRO A 76 17.01 10.94 -12.05
CA PRO A 76 18.32 11.53 -12.29
C PRO A 76 18.79 12.36 -11.10
N GLY A 77 20.10 12.38 -10.85
CA GLY A 77 20.70 13.13 -9.74
C GLY A 77 21.15 12.23 -8.58
N GLY A 78 21.39 12.88 -7.45
CA GLY A 78 21.88 12.25 -6.22
C GLY A 78 20.76 11.88 -5.25
N LEU A 79 21.13 11.73 -3.99
CA LEU A 79 20.21 11.34 -2.91
C LEU A 79 19.07 12.35 -2.71
N SER A 80 19.36 13.65 -2.90
CA SER A 80 18.35 14.70 -2.72
C SER A 80 17.22 14.60 -3.75
N GLU A 81 17.54 14.35 -5.02
CA GLU A 81 16.54 14.18 -6.08
C GLU A 81 15.72 12.91 -5.86
N LYS A 82 16.35 11.82 -5.40
CA LYS A 82 15.67 10.56 -5.05
C LYS A 82 14.74 10.73 -3.85
N ALA A 83 15.16 11.45 -2.81
CA ALA A 83 14.31 11.80 -1.68
C ALA A 83 13.10 12.62 -2.12
N ALA A 84 13.30 13.64 -2.97
CA ALA A 84 12.20 14.43 -3.51
C ALA A 84 11.24 13.59 -4.37
N SER A 85 11.76 12.62 -5.12
CA SER A 85 10.94 11.67 -5.90
C SER A 85 10.10 10.76 -5.00
N ALA A 86 10.72 10.22 -3.94
CA ALA A 86 10.03 9.39 -2.96
C ALA A 86 8.96 10.18 -2.19
N ALA A 87 9.25 11.42 -1.79
CA ALA A 87 8.29 12.30 -1.12
C ALA A 87 7.05 12.57 -1.99
N ARG A 88 7.23 12.94 -3.27
CA ARG A 88 6.11 13.12 -4.20
C ARG A 88 5.31 11.83 -4.37
N LEU A 89 5.99 10.68 -4.45
CA LEU A 89 5.30 9.41 -4.62
C LEU A 89 4.51 9.01 -3.36
N LEU A 90 4.96 9.37 -2.16
CA LEU A 90 4.18 9.21 -0.92
C LEU A 90 2.90 10.04 -0.98
N GLU A 91 2.98 11.31 -1.37
CA GLU A 91 1.79 12.16 -1.52
C GLU A 91 0.81 11.58 -2.56
N GLU A 92 1.31 11.10 -3.69
CA GLU A 92 0.50 10.42 -4.71
C GLU A 92 -0.18 9.16 -4.16
N VAL A 93 0.53 8.33 -3.40
CA VAL A 93 -0.02 7.10 -2.81
C VAL A 93 -1.05 7.41 -1.73
N ASP A 94 -0.77 8.38 -0.85
CA ASP A 94 -1.64 8.75 0.27
C ASP A 94 -2.96 9.37 -0.23
N SER A 95 -2.95 10.08 -1.37
CA SER A 95 -4.15 10.65 -2.00
C SER A 95 -4.84 9.72 -3.01
N ALA A 96 -4.20 8.62 -3.45
CA ALA A 96 -4.72 7.78 -4.51
C ALA A 96 -6.10 7.18 -4.18
N THR A 97 -6.32 6.76 -2.94
CA THR A 97 -7.59 6.12 -2.54
C THR A 97 -8.77 7.09 -2.58
N GLU A 98 -8.55 8.36 -2.21
CA GLU A 98 -9.58 9.41 -2.30
C GLU A 98 -9.98 9.64 -3.75
N HIS A 99 -9.01 9.81 -4.66
CA HIS A 99 -9.29 9.93 -6.08
C HIS A 99 -10.02 8.70 -6.65
N ILE A 100 -9.61 7.48 -6.27
CA ILE A 100 -10.30 6.25 -6.69
C ILE A 100 -11.76 6.26 -6.21
N ALA A 101 -12.02 6.68 -4.97
CA ALA A 101 -13.37 6.80 -4.46
C ALA A 101 -14.20 7.82 -5.23
N GLU A 102 -13.65 9.00 -5.55
CA GLU A 102 -14.31 10.02 -6.36
C GLU A 102 -14.73 9.49 -7.74
N TYR A 103 -13.84 8.76 -8.42
CA TYR A 103 -14.14 8.14 -9.72
C TYR A 103 -15.13 6.97 -9.61
N ALA A 104 -15.08 6.18 -8.54
CA ALA A 104 -15.94 5.03 -8.36
C ALA A 104 -17.35 5.40 -7.88
N CYS A 105 -17.49 6.46 -7.09
CA CYS A 105 -18.74 6.84 -6.44
C CYS A 105 -19.93 6.95 -7.39
N PRO A 106 -19.82 7.55 -8.61
CA PRO A 106 -20.95 7.66 -9.53
C PRO A 106 -21.43 6.33 -10.13
N VAL A 107 -20.63 5.26 -10.05
CA VAL A 107 -20.94 3.96 -10.69
C VAL A 107 -21.12 2.83 -9.67
N LEU A 108 -20.70 3.03 -8.42
CA LEU A 108 -20.68 1.99 -7.39
C LEU A 108 -21.99 1.99 -6.58
N GLN A 109 -22.98 1.24 -7.07
CA GLN A 109 -24.33 1.20 -6.51
C GLN A 109 -24.91 -0.22 -6.40
N GLY A 110 -25.90 -0.40 -5.52
CA GLY A 110 -26.66 -1.64 -5.38
C GLY A 110 -25.97 -2.72 -4.54
N THR A 111 -26.14 -3.98 -4.94
CA THR A 111 -25.48 -5.13 -4.30
C THR A 111 -24.12 -5.41 -4.94
N LEU A 112 -23.06 -5.35 -4.15
CA LEU A 112 -21.69 -5.50 -4.62
C LEU A 112 -21.07 -6.79 -4.12
N MET A 113 -20.06 -7.30 -4.84
CA MET A 113 -19.27 -8.46 -4.42
C MET A 113 -17.79 -8.10 -4.39
N THR A 114 -17.07 -8.55 -3.36
CA THR A 114 -15.63 -8.37 -3.22
C THR A 114 -14.95 -9.63 -2.71
N HIS A 115 -13.65 -9.73 -2.94
CA HIS A 115 -12.83 -10.90 -2.62
C HIS A 115 -11.54 -10.48 -1.89
N SER A 116 -11.12 -11.29 -0.92
CA SER A 116 -9.95 -11.04 -0.06
C SER A 116 -10.09 -9.71 0.72
N LEU A 117 -8.97 -9.13 1.17
CA LEU A 117 -8.89 -7.85 1.85
C LEU A 117 -8.04 -6.89 1.01
N SER A 118 -8.69 -5.87 0.47
CA SER A 118 -8.03 -4.72 -0.15
C SER A 118 -8.38 -3.46 0.63
N GLY A 119 -7.37 -2.77 1.16
CA GLY A 119 -7.56 -1.50 1.87
C GLY A 119 -8.23 -0.45 0.98
N THR A 120 -7.80 -0.32 -0.28
CA THR A 120 -8.43 0.57 -1.25
C THR A 120 -9.90 0.25 -1.46
N VAL A 121 -10.27 -1.03 -1.58
CA VAL A 121 -11.68 -1.42 -1.75
C VAL A 121 -12.48 -1.14 -0.49
N LEU A 122 -11.92 -1.39 0.70
CA LEU A 122 -12.56 -1.04 1.98
C LEU A 122 -12.89 0.46 2.03
N ASP A 123 -11.89 1.31 1.79
CA ASP A 123 -12.03 2.76 1.89
C ASP A 123 -13.03 3.30 0.86
N VAL A 124 -12.99 2.80 -0.38
CA VAL A 124 -13.94 3.17 -1.44
C VAL A 124 -15.36 2.74 -1.08
N LEU A 125 -15.57 1.50 -0.61
CA LEU A 125 -16.89 1.03 -0.19
C LEU A 125 -17.44 1.87 0.98
N VAL A 126 -16.60 2.26 1.92
CA VAL A 126 -16.97 3.12 3.05
C VAL A 126 -17.35 4.52 2.57
N ALA A 127 -16.57 5.11 1.66
CA ALA A 127 -16.84 6.43 1.08
C ALA A 127 -18.15 6.46 0.28
N CYS A 128 -18.43 5.39 -0.47
CA CYS A 128 -19.60 5.28 -1.35
C CYS A 128 -20.84 4.68 -0.68
N LYS A 129 -20.82 4.43 0.64
CA LYS A 129 -21.84 3.63 1.36
C LYS A 129 -23.29 4.03 1.13
N ALA A 130 -23.56 5.31 0.88
CA ALA A 130 -24.93 5.83 0.70
C ALA A 130 -25.64 5.23 -0.53
N GLN A 131 -24.89 4.69 -1.48
CA GLN A 131 -25.40 4.14 -2.74
C GLN A 131 -25.41 2.60 -2.75
N ILE A 132 -24.89 1.98 -1.68
CA ILE A 132 -24.66 0.54 -1.59
C ILE A 132 -25.75 -0.06 -0.72
N GLU A 133 -26.49 -1.01 -1.28
CA GLU A 133 -27.52 -1.75 -0.56
C GLU A 133 -26.89 -2.78 0.37
N ARG A 134 -25.92 -3.55 -0.14
CA ARG A 134 -25.17 -4.56 0.61
C ARG A 134 -23.88 -4.97 -0.08
N VAL A 135 -22.97 -5.56 0.68
CA VAL A 135 -21.71 -6.12 0.17
C VAL A 135 -21.63 -7.62 0.46
N ILE A 136 -21.40 -8.41 -0.57
CA ILE A 136 -21.09 -9.83 -0.49
C ILE A 136 -19.58 -9.99 -0.45
N VAL A 137 -19.06 -10.61 0.60
CA VAL A 137 -17.62 -10.81 0.79
C VAL A 137 -17.30 -12.30 0.72
N LEU A 138 -16.39 -12.69 -0.17
CA LEU A 138 -15.85 -14.05 -0.19
C LEU A 138 -14.84 -14.22 0.94
N GLU A 139 -14.86 -15.36 1.65
CA GLU A 139 -14.00 -15.57 2.83
C GLU A 139 -12.50 -15.52 2.50
N GLY A 140 -12.10 -15.90 1.28
CA GLY A 140 -10.72 -15.72 0.79
C GLY A 140 -9.75 -16.76 1.36
N ARG A 141 -9.99 -18.05 1.12
CA ARG A 141 -9.05 -19.13 1.51
C ARG A 141 -7.69 -18.97 0.81
N PRO A 142 -6.60 -19.45 1.45
CA PRO A 142 -6.55 -20.18 2.73
C PRO A 142 -6.41 -19.29 3.96
N ARG A 143 -6.23 -17.98 3.78
CA ARG A 143 -5.88 -17.05 4.86
C ARG A 143 -7.09 -16.38 5.51
N TYR A 144 -8.26 -16.50 4.88
CA TYR A 144 -9.53 -16.01 5.38
C TYR A 144 -9.60 -14.48 5.55
N GLU A 145 -8.84 -13.74 4.74
CA GLU A 145 -8.70 -12.28 4.82
C GLU A 145 -10.05 -11.56 4.64
N GLY A 146 -10.96 -12.14 3.84
CA GLY A 146 -12.30 -11.61 3.64
C GLY A 146 -13.13 -11.55 4.92
N ARG A 147 -12.84 -12.39 5.92
CA ARG A 147 -13.50 -12.31 7.23
C ARG A 147 -13.17 -11.00 7.95
N THR A 148 -11.91 -10.59 7.89
CA THR A 148 -11.45 -9.32 8.44
C THR A 148 -12.08 -8.15 7.68
N LEU A 149 -12.11 -8.20 6.35
CA LEU A 149 -12.79 -7.17 5.54
C LEU A 149 -14.28 -7.04 5.89
N ALA A 150 -14.99 -8.16 6.00
CA ALA A 150 -16.40 -8.16 6.38
C ALA A 150 -16.64 -7.49 7.75
N GLN A 151 -15.78 -7.78 8.73
CA GLN A 151 -15.85 -7.13 10.05
C GLN A 151 -15.58 -5.63 9.96
N LEU A 152 -14.61 -5.20 9.17
CA LEU A 152 -14.28 -3.78 8.97
C LEU A 152 -15.42 -3.03 8.29
N LEU A 153 -16.05 -3.60 7.25
CA LEU A 153 -17.19 -3.00 6.55
C LEU A 153 -18.39 -2.79 7.48
N VAL A 154 -18.67 -3.74 8.38
CA VAL A 154 -19.74 -3.59 9.38
C VAL A 154 -19.37 -2.53 10.43
N LYS A 155 -18.15 -2.60 11.00
CA LYS A 155 -17.74 -1.72 12.10
C LYS A 155 -17.50 -0.27 11.68
N GLN A 156 -16.80 -0.06 10.57
CA GLN A 156 -16.38 1.25 10.08
C GLN A 156 -17.38 1.82 9.08
N GLY A 157 -17.76 1.01 8.09
CA GLY A 157 -18.67 1.43 7.02
C GLY A 157 -20.14 1.49 7.44
N LYS A 158 -20.53 0.72 8.45
CA LYS A 158 -21.94 0.45 8.81
C LYS A 158 -22.72 -0.12 7.62
N LEU A 159 -22.05 -0.92 6.79
CA LEU A 159 -22.62 -1.56 5.62
C LEU A 159 -23.27 -2.90 5.99
N GLU A 160 -24.34 -3.26 5.27
CA GLU A 160 -24.88 -4.61 5.33
C GLU A 160 -23.94 -5.58 4.60
N VAL A 161 -23.54 -6.66 5.28
CA VAL A 161 -22.56 -7.61 4.74
C VAL A 161 -23.07 -9.04 4.79
N THR A 162 -22.91 -9.77 3.67
CA THR A 162 -23.06 -11.23 3.61
C THR A 162 -21.71 -11.88 3.35
N LEU A 163 -21.25 -12.74 4.24
CA LEU A 163 -20.01 -13.51 4.05
C LEU A 163 -20.33 -14.86 3.39
N ILE A 164 -19.63 -15.20 2.31
CA ILE A 164 -19.77 -16.47 1.58
C ILE A 164 -18.42 -17.18 1.42
N THR A 165 -18.44 -18.46 1.07
CA THR A 165 -17.24 -19.29 0.84
C THR A 165 -16.69 -19.14 -0.56
#